data_AF-V6TM95-F1
#
_entry.id   AF-V6TM95-F1
#
_cell.length_a   1.000
_cell.length_b   1.000
_cell.length_c   1.000
_cell.angle_alpha   90.00
_cell.angle_beta   90.00
_cell.angle_gamma   90.00
#
_symmetry.space_group_name_H-M   'P 1'
#
loop_
_entity.id
_entity.type
_entity.pdbx_description
1 polymer ?
#
loop_
_entity_poly.entity_id
_entity_poly.type
_entity_poly.pdbx_seq_one_letter_code
_entity_poly.pdbx_strand_id
1 'polypeptide(L)'
;MKVKRLKKTKKTLKFFSINFRLTPPYHILFDGTFLNHVAHIHQPLQEIVDRVFMRQPVVFYTTAQVVEELKKLDMEDALKLAASLKTLSPTGETPAESILNLVVTPNLPKQQFFVVATRDWELISKIRKYPKAMVLNINGVVPILDTPSYASQDVAREKQLKLMGVDPSSEEWKRPARRGKG
;
A
#
# COMPACT_ATOMS: atom_id res chain seq x y z
N MET A 1 -10.92 -4.74 -18.70
CA MET A 1 -12.14 -3.92 -18.45
C MET A 1 -12.15 -3.30 -17.05
N LYS A 2 -12.51 -2.01 -16.96
CA LYS A 2 -12.57 -1.18 -15.73
C LYS A 2 -13.34 -1.85 -14.57
N VAL A 3 -14.44 -2.53 -14.86
CA VAL A 3 -15.29 -3.24 -13.87
C VAL A 3 -14.54 -4.36 -13.14
N LYS A 4 -13.77 -5.18 -13.85
CA LYS A 4 -12.98 -6.27 -13.25
C LYS A 4 -11.91 -5.72 -12.28
N ARG A 5 -11.29 -4.59 -12.61
CA ARG A 5 -10.31 -3.91 -11.75
C ARG A 5 -10.96 -3.37 -10.48
N LEU A 6 -12.09 -2.68 -10.61
CA LEU A 6 -12.82 -2.17 -9.45
C LEU A 6 -13.26 -3.30 -8.51
N LYS A 7 -13.73 -4.44 -9.06
CA LYS A 7 -14.05 -5.64 -8.27
C LYS A 7 -12.82 -6.17 -7.51
N LYS A 8 -11.65 -6.20 -8.16
CA LYS A 8 -10.39 -6.60 -7.52
C LYS A 8 -10.00 -5.65 -6.38
N THR A 9 -10.03 -4.34 -6.63
CA THR A 9 -9.75 -3.31 -5.63
C THR A 9 -10.69 -3.42 -4.42
N LYS A 10 -12.00 -3.58 -4.65
CA LYS A 10 -12.99 -3.81 -3.58
C LYS A 10 -12.65 -5.04 -2.74
N LYS A 11 -12.25 -6.15 -3.39
CA LYS A 11 -11.83 -7.37 -2.68
C LYS A 11 -10.59 -7.15 -1.83
N THR A 12 -9.58 -6.45 -2.36
CA THR A 12 -8.36 -6.08 -1.61
C THR A 12 -8.71 -5.21 -0.39
N LEU A 13 -9.47 -4.13 -0.57
CA LEU A 13 -9.86 -3.25 0.54
C LEU A 13 -10.67 -4.00 1.60
N LYS A 14 -11.60 -4.87 1.18
CA LYS A 14 -12.38 -5.70 2.10
C LYS A 14 -11.49 -6.67 2.89
N PHE A 15 -10.49 -7.27 2.24
CA PHE A 15 -9.51 -8.13 2.91
C PHE A 15 -8.78 -7.38 4.03
N PHE A 16 -8.27 -6.17 3.76
CA PHE A 16 -7.56 -5.39 4.77
C PHE A 16 -8.48 -4.88 5.88
N SER A 17 -9.72 -4.51 5.53
CA SER A 17 -10.73 -4.13 6.52
C SER A 17 -11.07 -5.26 7.49
N ILE A 18 -11.30 -6.49 7.02
CA ILE A 18 -11.63 -7.63 7.88
C ILE A 18 -10.42 -8.07 8.73
N ASN A 19 -9.26 -8.24 8.09
CA ASN A 19 -8.13 -8.89 8.74
C ASN A 19 -7.32 -7.93 9.62
N PHE A 20 -7.19 -6.67 9.18
CA PHE A 20 -6.34 -5.67 9.80
C PHE A 20 -7.08 -4.47 10.36
N ARG A 21 -8.43 -4.46 10.29
CA ARG A 21 -9.30 -3.37 10.78
C ARG A 21 -9.01 -2.01 10.13
N LEU A 22 -8.54 -2.04 8.88
CA LEU A 22 -8.36 -0.83 8.08
C LEU A 22 -9.72 -0.20 7.78
N THR A 23 -9.85 1.08 8.08
CA THR A 23 -11.06 1.88 7.79
C THR A 23 -10.65 3.24 7.23
N PRO A 24 -11.51 3.92 6.46
CA PRO A 24 -11.31 5.32 6.11
C PRO A 24 -11.16 6.19 7.37
N PRO A 25 -10.42 7.32 7.30
CA PRO A 25 -9.71 7.82 6.12
C PRO A 25 -8.47 6.99 5.77
N TYR A 26 -8.25 6.70 4.48
CA TYR A 26 -7.05 5.99 4.04
C TYR A 26 -5.85 6.93 3.94
N HIS A 27 -4.72 6.53 4.51
CA HIS A 27 -3.49 7.32 4.50
C HIS A 27 -2.61 6.91 3.32
N ILE A 28 -2.50 7.77 2.31
CA ILE A 28 -1.73 7.49 1.09
C ILE A 28 -0.37 8.18 1.19
N LEU A 29 0.70 7.40 1.13
CA LEU A 29 2.08 7.89 1.17
C LEU A 29 2.66 7.88 -0.23
N PHE A 30 2.93 9.06 -0.80
CA PHE A 30 3.43 9.22 -2.16
C PHE A 30 4.96 9.27 -2.21
N ASP A 31 5.49 8.42 -3.08
CA ASP A 31 6.89 8.39 -3.50
C ASP A 31 7.15 9.34 -4.68
N GLY A 32 8.39 9.79 -4.84
CA GLY A 32 8.81 10.73 -5.89
C GLY A 32 8.53 10.19 -7.30
N THR A 33 8.78 8.90 -7.52
CA THR A 33 8.53 8.24 -8.82
C THR A 33 7.06 8.28 -9.24
N PHE A 34 6.14 8.19 -8.28
CA PHE A 34 4.71 8.26 -8.53
C PHE A 34 4.29 9.69 -8.82
N LEU A 35 4.71 10.66 -8.01
CA LEU A 35 4.40 12.07 -8.20
C LEU A 35 4.91 12.58 -9.54
N ASN A 36 6.14 12.22 -9.90
CA ASN A 36 6.71 12.55 -11.19
C ASN A 36 5.85 12.01 -12.34
N HIS A 37 5.43 10.75 -12.28
CA HIS A 37 4.55 10.19 -13.32
C HIS A 37 3.20 10.91 -13.39
N VAL A 38 2.60 11.24 -12.25
CA VAL A 38 1.32 11.97 -12.20
C VAL A 38 1.43 13.35 -12.81
N ALA A 39 2.54 14.06 -12.54
CA ALA A 39 2.84 15.34 -13.16
C ALA A 39 2.88 15.22 -14.69
N HIS A 40 3.57 14.20 -15.23
CA HIS A 40 3.68 13.98 -16.68
C HIS A 40 2.32 13.72 -17.35
N ILE A 41 1.42 12.98 -16.71
CA ILE A 41 0.08 12.72 -17.27
C ILE A 41 -0.93 13.85 -17.00
N HIS A 42 -0.52 14.91 -16.30
CA HIS A 42 -1.34 16.09 -16.00
C HIS A 42 -2.69 15.76 -15.37
N GLN A 43 -2.73 14.76 -14.48
CA GLN A 43 -3.96 14.36 -13.79
C GLN A 43 -3.94 14.77 -12.32
N PRO A 44 -5.06 15.29 -11.77
CA PRO A 44 -5.15 15.56 -10.35
C PRO A 44 -4.99 14.29 -9.50
N LEU A 45 -4.18 14.38 -8.44
CA LEU A 45 -3.97 13.26 -7.50
C LEU A 45 -5.29 12.75 -6.92
N GLN A 46 -6.20 13.66 -6.55
CA GLN A 46 -7.51 13.30 -6.00
C GLN A 46 -8.31 12.42 -6.96
N GLU A 47 -8.32 12.74 -8.26
CA GLU A 47 -9.06 11.94 -9.25
C GLU A 47 -8.49 10.53 -9.42
N ILE A 48 -7.15 10.40 -9.39
CA ILE A 48 -6.48 9.11 -9.47
C ILE A 48 -6.86 8.25 -8.26
N VAL A 49 -6.81 8.82 -7.07
CA VAL A 49 -7.11 8.12 -5.82
C VAL A 49 -8.61 7.78 -5.73
N ASP A 50 -9.49 8.70 -6.11
CA ASP A 50 -10.95 8.49 -6.10
C ASP A 50 -11.38 7.29 -6.95
N ARG A 51 -10.69 7.06 -8.09
CA ARG A 51 -10.94 5.89 -8.94
C ARG A 51 -10.63 4.55 -8.26
N VAL A 52 -9.72 4.55 -7.29
CA VAL A 52 -9.31 3.35 -6.54
C VAL A 52 -10.11 3.20 -5.27
N PHE A 53 -10.19 4.26 -4.48
CA PHE A 53 -10.81 4.25 -3.15
C PHE A 53 -12.30 4.61 -3.17
N MET A 54 -12.90 4.74 -4.36
CA MET A 54 -14.34 4.97 -4.54
C MET A 54 -14.83 6.20 -3.76
N ARG A 55 -14.04 7.28 -3.83
CA ARG A 55 -14.32 8.57 -3.17
C ARG A 55 -14.47 8.47 -1.64
N GLN A 56 -13.96 7.41 -1.03
CA GLN A 56 -13.85 7.33 0.43
C GLN A 56 -12.83 8.37 0.93
N PRO A 57 -12.95 8.85 2.18
CA PRO A 57 -12.01 9.81 2.74
C PRO A 57 -10.56 9.30 2.65
N VAL A 58 -9.65 10.19 2.25
CA VAL A 58 -8.22 9.93 2.12
C VAL A 58 -7.40 11.11 2.65
N VAL A 59 -6.19 10.83 3.12
CA VAL A 59 -5.22 11.86 3.52
C VAL A 59 -3.92 11.58 2.79
N PHE A 60 -3.35 12.62 2.18
CA PHE A 60 -2.15 12.51 1.37
C PHE A 60 -0.90 12.94 2.15
N TYR A 61 0.12 12.10 2.02
CA TYR A 61 1.41 12.28 2.67
C TYR A 61 2.55 12.11 1.67
N THR A 62 3.68 12.72 1.96
CA THR A 62 4.98 12.41 1.34
C THR A 62 6.07 12.51 2.42
N THR A 63 7.31 12.14 2.12
CA THR A 63 8.43 12.30 3.05
C THR A 63 9.30 13.49 2.70
N ALA A 64 9.98 14.07 3.70
CA ALA A 64 10.93 15.16 3.48
C ALA A 64 12.05 14.73 2.51
N GLN A 65 12.52 13.49 2.63
CA GLN A 65 13.51 12.91 1.73
C GLN A 65 13.02 12.86 0.28
N VAL A 66 11.75 12.50 0.02
CA VAL A 66 11.16 12.57 -1.33
C VAL A 66 11.16 14.00 -1.84
N VAL A 67 10.77 14.98 -1.02
CA VAL A 67 10.74 16.39 -1.42
C VAL A 67 12.15 16.90 -1.75
N GLU A 68 13.16 16.52 -0.96
CA GLU A 68 14.56 16.88 -1.22
C GLU A 68 15.10 16.22 -2.48
N GLU A 69 14.77 14.95 -2.74
CA GLU A 69 15.15 14.26 -3.97
C GLU A 69 14.55 14.94 -5.20
N LEU A 70 13.25 15.26 -5.16
CA LEU A 70 12.59 15.97 -6.28
C LEU A 70 13.21 17.33 -6.55
N LYS A 71 13.65 18.05 -5.51
CA LYS A 71 14.39 19.32 -5.65
C LYS A 71 15.76 19.11 -6.28
N LYS A 72 16.50 18.09 -5.85
CA LYS A 72 17.84 17.76 -6.39
C LYS A 72 17.78 17.36 -7.87
N LEU A 73 16.68 16.72 -8.29
CA LEU A 73 16.45 16.26 -9.65
C LEU A 73 15.72 17.30 -10.54
N ASP A 74 15.49 18.51 -10.03
CA ASP A 74 14.83 19.61 -10.74
C ASP A 74 13.44 19.23 -11.32
N MET A 75 12.69 18.40 -10.59
CA MET A 75 11.35 17.95 -11.00
C MET A 75 10.26 18.90 -10.51
N GLU A 76 10.21 20.12 -11.08
CA GLU A 76 9.34 21.20 -10.62
C GLU A 76 7.85 20.81 -10.53
N ASP A 77 7.31 20.13 -11.54
CA ASP A 77 5.89 19.79 -11.55
C ASP A 77 5.54 18.71 -10.51
N ALA A 78 6.45 17.77 -10.27
CA ALA A 78 6.31 16.82 -9.18
C ALA A 78 6.41 17.51 -7.81
N LEU A 79 7.28 18.52 -7.69
CA LEU A 79 7.44 19.32 -6.48
C LEU A 79 6.18 20.15 -6.16
N LYS A 80 5.53 20.73 -7.18
CA LYS A 80 4.23 21.42 -7.04
C LYS A 80 3.16 20.47 -6.48
N LEU A 81 3.11 19.23 -6.97
CA LEU A 81 2.22 18.21 -6.42
C LEU A 81 2.57 17.88 -4.97
N ALA A 82 3.86 17.66 -4.68
CA ALA A 82 4.36 17.34 -3.34
C ALA A 82 4.03 18.43 -2.30
N ALA A 83 4.05 19.71 -2.71
CA ALA A 83 3.74 20.85 -1.84
C ALA A 83 2.29 20.85 -1.31
N SER A 84 1.37 20.16 -2.00
CA SER A 84 -0.03 20.01 -1.55
C SER A 84 -0.24 18.87 -0.53
N LEU A 85 0.81 18.08 -0.24
CA LEU A 85 0.75 16.90 0.59
C LEU A 85 1.29 17.19 1.99
N LYS A 86 0.87 16.39 2.98
CA LYS A 86 1.46 16.47 4.33
C LYS A 86 2.85 15.84 4.33
N THR A 87 3.88 16.64 4.60
CA THR A 87 5.26 16.14 4.69
C THR A 87 5.49 15.47 6.04
N LEU A 88 6.05 14.26 6.00
CA LEU A 88 6.53 13.50 7.15
C LEU A 88 8.06 13.46 7.12
N SER A 89 8.70 13.49 8.28
CA SER A 89 10.16 13.39 8.40
C SER A 89 10.55 12.17 9.23
N PRO A 90 10.34 10.95 8.72
CA PRO A 90 10.78 9.74 9.42
C PRO A 90 12.31 9.61 9.35
N THR A 91 12.84 8.67 10.15
CA THR A 91 14.24 8.25 10.03
C THR A 91 14.51 7.60 8.69
N GLY A 92 15.73 7.73 8.17
CA GLY A 92 16.16 7.18 6.89
C GLY A 92 16.91 8.21 6.05
N GLU A 93 17.96 7.76 5.37
CA GLU A 93 18.80 8.63 4.54
C GLU A 93 18.20 8.82 3.15
N THR A 94 17.59 7.75 2.64
CA THR A 94 16.98 7.75 1.30
C THR A 94 15.45 7.82 1.35
N PRO A 95 14.79 8.26 0.27
CA PRO A 95 13.34 8.19 0.13
C PRO A 95 12.78 6.79 0.37
N ALA A 96 13.39 5.78 -0.24
CA ALA A 96 12.97 4.39 -0.11
C ALA A 96 13.03 3.88 1.34
N GLU A 97 14.11 4.19 2.07
CA GLU A 97 14.26 3.83 3.49
C GLU A 97 13.25 4.57 4.36
N SER A 98 13.07 5.88 4.13
CA SER A 98 12.13 6.72 4.86
C SER A 98 10.68 6.18 4.75
N ILE A 99 10.29 5.75 3.54
CA ILE A 99 9.00 5.12 3.27
C ILE A 99 8.91 3.75 3.93
N LEU A 100 9.96 2.94 3.83
CA LEU A 100 9.97 1.60 4.43
C LEU A 100 9.81 1.67 5.95
N ASN A 101 10.49 2.60 6.60
CA ASN A 101 10.38 2.82 8.04
C ASN A 101 8.95 3.20 8.45
N LEU A 102 8.25 4.02 7.67
CA LEU A 102 6.83 4.33 7.90
C LEU A 102 5.89 3.15 7.66
N VAL A 103 6.24 2.23 6.76
CA VAL A 103 5.46 0.99 6.55
C VAL A 103 5.61 0.05 7.74
N VAL A 104 6.84 -0.10 8.26
CA VAL A 104 7.13 -0.98 9.39
C VAL A 104 6.59 -0.41 10.70
N THR A 105 6.85 0.88 10.92
CA THR A 105 6.48 1.61 12.16
C THR A 105 5.68 2.85 11.79
N PRO A 106 4.38 2.70 11.48
CA PRO A 106 3.55 3.83 11.07
C PRO A 106 3.30 4.76 12.26
N ASN A 107 3.57 6.05 12.06
CA ASN A 107 3.15 7.10 12.98
C ASN A 107 1.69 7.51 12.70
N LEU A 108 0.77 6.55 12.85
CA LEU A 108 -0.66 6.71 12.61
C LEU A 108 -1.48 6.21 13.80
N PRO A 109 -2.76 6.62 13.91
CA PRO A 109 -3.67 6.07 14.92
C PRO A 109 -3.72 4.54 14.88
N LYS A 110 -4.07 3.92 16.02
CA LYS A 110 -4.09 2.45 16.16
C LYS A 110 -4.84 1.80 14.99
N GLN A 111 -4.25 0.72 14.46
CA GLN A 111 -4.80 -0.13 13.37
C GLN A 111 -4.75 0.49 11.97
N GLN A 112 -4.37 1.76 11.83
CA GLN A 112 -4.12 2.40 10.52
C GLN A 112 -2.70 2.12 10.04
N PHE A 113 -2.52 2.14 8.72
CA PHE A 113 -1.24 1.97 8.05
C PHE A 113 -1.29 2.66 6.68
N PHE A 114 -0.12 2.93 6.12
CA PHE A 114 -0.01 3.63 4.85
C PHE A 114 -0.30 2.71 3.66
N VAL A 115 -0.98 3.27 2.66
CA VAL A 115 -0.93 2.76 1.29
C VAL A 115 0.18 3.51 0.56
N VAL A 116 1.23 2.81 0.16
CA VAL A 116 2.37 3.43 -0.53
C VAL A 116 2.08 3.55 -2.01
N ALA A 117 2.11 4.78 -2.53
CA ALA A 117 1.96 5.09 -3.94
C ALA A 117 3.34 5.25 -4.57
N THR A 118 3.80 4.23 -5.32
CA THR A 118 5.15 4.19 -5.93
C THR A 118 5.12 3.46 -7.27
N ARG A 119 6.08 3.80 -8.15
CA ARG A 119 6.36 3.04 -9.38
C ARG A 119 7.66 2.24 -9.31
N ASP A 120 8.44 2.39 -8.24
CA ASP A 120 9.70 1.68 -8.05
C ASP A 120 9.46 0.20 -7.68
N TRP A 121 9.88 -0.70 -8.55
CA TRP A 121 9.71 -2.14 -8.37
C TRP A 121 10.55 -2.70 -7.22
N GLU A 122 11.71 -2.10 -6.92
CA GLU A 122 12.57 -2.51 -5.81
C GLU A 122 11.91 -2.17 -4.48
N LEU A 123 11.42 -0.93 -4.34
CA LEU A 123 10.68 -0.49 -3.17
C LEU A 123 9.40 -1.31 -2.97
N ILE A 124 8.64 -1.58 -4.04
CA ILE A 124 7.47 -2.47 -3.98
C ILE A 124 7.85 -3.85 -3.45
N SER A 125 8.95 -4.42 -3.94
CA SER A 125 9.42 -5.75 -3.53
C SER A 125 9.82 -5.78 -2.05
N LYS A 126 10.42 -4.70 -1.53
CA LYS A 126 10.77 -4.55 -0.10
C LYS A 126 9.51 -4.40 0.76
N ILE A 127 8.58 -3.52 0.38
CA ILE A 127 7.33 -3.26 1.10
C ILE A 127 6.48 -4.53 1.23
N ARG A 128 6.36 -5.32 0.15
CA ARG A 128 5.55 -6.54 0.13
C ARG A 128 6.02 -7.63 1.11
N LYS A 129 7.22 -7.53 1.67
CA LYS A 129 7.70 -8.45 2.71
C LYS A 129 7.02 -8.26 4.06
N TYR A 130 6.38 -7.10 4.29
CA TYR A 130 5.74 -6.77 5.56
C TYR A 130 4.22 -7.05 5.51
N PRO A 131 3.61 -7.45 6.64
CA PRO A 131 2.15 -7.48 6.75
C PRO A 131 1.62 -6.04 6.78
N LYS A 132 0.34 -5.84 6.45
CA LYS A 132 -0.27 -4.49 6.34
C LYS A 132 0.38 -3.60 5.28
N ALA A 133 1.11 -4.20 4.33
CA ALA A 133 1.66 -3.50 3.20
C ALA A 133 0.64 -3.40 2.07
N MET A 134 0.21 -2.17 1.75
CA MET A 134 -0.62 -1.88 0.59
C MET A 134 0.16 -1.00 -0.38
N VAL A 135 0.12 -1.36 -1.66
CA VAL A 135 0.81 -0.63 -2.73
C VAL A 135 -0.20 -0.15 -3.75
N LEU A 136 -0.13 1.13 -4.08
CA LEU A 136 -0.81 1.76 -5.20
C LEU A 136 0.22 2.04 -6.29
N ASN A 137 0.06 1.40 -7.45
CA ASN A 137 0.89 1.67 -8.62
C ASN A 137 0.04 2.37 -9.69
N ILE A 138 0.68 2.97 -10.68
CA ILE A 138 0.04 3.60 -11.83
C ILE A 138 0.77 3.24 -13.12
N ASN A 139 0.00 2.81 -14.13
CA ASN A 139 0.52 2.54 -15.47
C ASN A 139 -0.26 3.38 -16.49
N GLY A 140 0.42 4.31 -17.15
CA GLY A 140 -0.24 5.38 -17.92
C GLY A 140 -1.20 6.15 -17.02
N VAL A 141 -2.49 6.18 -17.37
CA VAL A 141 -3.55 6.83 -16.56
C VAL A 141 -4.28 5.89 -15.61
N VAL A 142 -3.89 4.61 -15.57
CA VAL A 142 -4.61 3.56 -14.88
C VAL A 142 -3.96 3.27 -13.52
N PRO A 143 -4.58 3.70 -12.40
CA PRO A 143 -4.12 3.31 -11.08
C PRO A 143 -4.53 1.86 -10.77
N ILE A 144 -3.65 1.15 -10.08
CA ILE A 144 -3.77 -0.26 -9.75
C ILE A 144 -3.43 -0.43 -8.27
N LEU A 145 -4.43 -0.81 -7.47
CA LEU A 145 -4.19 -1.26 -6.11
C LEU A 145 -3.73 -2.72 -6.15
N ASP A 146 -2.59 -2.98 -5.53
CA ASP A 146 -2.00 -4.31 -5.51
C ASP A 146 -2.84 -5.29 -4.68
N THR A 147 -2.66 -6.57 -4.96
CA THR A 147 -3.20 -7.65 -4.12
C THR A 147 -2.47 -7.74 -2.79
N PRO A 148 -3.15 -8.22 -1.73
CA PRO A 148 -2.48 -8.45 -0.44
C PRO A 148 -1.22 -9.28 -0.58
N SER A 149 -0.14 -8.85 0.06
CA SER A 149 1.14 -9.57 0.07
C SER A 149 1.00 -10.95 0.70
N TYR A 150 1.92 -11.88 0.39
CA TYR A 150 1.98 -13.18 1.06
C TYR A 150 2.08 -13.01 2.58
N ALA A 151 2.92 -12.08 3.06
CA ALA A 151 3.02 -11.76 4.48
C ALA A 151 1.67 -11.35 5.11
N SER A 152 0.87 -10.53 4.39
CA SER A 152 -0.46 -10.16 4.87
C SER A 152 -1.45 -11.32 4.82
N GLN A 153 -1.35 -12.21 3.83
CA GLN A 153 -2.17 -13.40 3.72
C GLN A 153 -1.85 -14.43 4.80
N ASP A 154 -0.58 -14.58 5.16
CA ASP A 154 -0.14 -15.51 6.20
C ASP A 154 -0.68 -15.08 7.56
N VAL A 155 -0.58 -13.80 7.91
CA VAL A 155 -1.19 -13.25 9.14
C VAL A 155 -2.72 -13.43 9.15
N ALA A 156 -3.38 -13.23 8.01
CA ALA A 156 -4.82 -13.45 7.90
C ALA A 156 -5.19 -14.95 8.09
N ARG A 157 -4.38 -15.85 7.52
CA ARG A 157 -4.57 -17.30 7.64
C ARG A 157 -4.35 -17.76 9.07
N GLU A 158 -3.29 -17.33 9.73
CA GLU A 158 -3.03 -17.63 11.14
C GLU A 158 -4.16 -17.15 12.04
N LYS A 159 -4.67 -15.93 11.82
CA LYS A 159 -5.82 -15.40 12.54
C LYS A 159 -7.05 -16.27 12.34
N GLN A 160 -7.30 -16.74 11.12
CA GLN A 160 -8.42 -17.62 10.81
C GLN A 160 -8.28 -19.00 11.47
N LEU A 161 -7.09 -19.60 11.44
CA LEU A 161 -6.83 -20.90 12.10
C LEU A 161 -7.04 -20.81 13.62
N LYS A 162 -6.53 -19.75 14.26
CA LYS A 162 -6.75 -19.48 15.68
C LYS A 162 -8.23 -19.35 16.02
N LEU A 163 -9.02 -18.67 15.17
CA LEU A 163 -10.47 -18.56 15.34
C LEU A 163 -11.19 -19.90 15.19
N MET A 164 -10.65 -20.82 14.40
CA MET A 164 -11.17 -22.18 14.24
C MET A 164 -10.68 -23.14 15.33
N GLY A 165 -9.92 -22.67 16.32
CA GLY A 165 -9.35 -23.51 17.39
C GLY A 165 -8.21 -24.41 16.91
N VAL A 166 -7.65 -24.16 15.73
CA VAL A 166 -6.50 -24.90 15.19
C VAL A 166 -5.23 -24.16 15.58
N ASP A 167 -4.30 -24.86 16.25
CA ASP A 167 -2.98 -24.31 16.56
C ASP A 167 -2.16 -24.16 15.26
N PRO A 168 -1.81 -22.93 14.84
CA PRO A 168 -1.02 -22.70 13.62
C PRO A 168 0.39 -23.29 13.67
N SER A 169 0.90 -23.61 14.87
CA SER A 169 2.22 -24.21 15.09
C SER A 169 2.20 -25.74 15.00
N SER A 170 1.02 -26.36 15.04
CA SER A 170 0.86 -27.80 14.87
C SER A 170 1.17 -28.21 13.41
N GLU A 171 2.10 -29.15 13.21
CA GLU A 171 2.44 -29.67 11.88
C GLU A 171 1.29 -30.45 11.20
N GLU A 172 0.18 -30.69 11.93
CA GLU A 172 -0.96 -31.45 11.44
C GLU A 172 -1.63 -30.82 10.20
N TRP A 173 -1.61 -29.49 10.07
CA TRP A 173 -2.21 -28.80 8.92
C TRP A 173 -1.34 -28.85 7.64
N LYS A 174 -0.03 -29.11 7.76
CA LYS A 174 0.87 -29.21 6.59
C LYS A 174 0.70 -30.52 5.81
N ARG A 175 -0.08 -31.47 6.32
CA ARG A 175 -0.33 -32.74 5.61
C ARG A 175 -1.35 -32.48 4.50
N PRO A 176 -1.03 -32.75 3.22
CA PRO A 176 -2.04 -32.74 2.19
C PRO A 176 -3.14 -33.71 2.60
N ALA A 177 -4.41 -33.28 2.50
CA ALA A 177 -5.57 -34.09 2.80
C ALA A 177 -5.36 -35.46 2.18
N ARG A 178 -5.30 -36.52 3.01
CA ARG A 178 -5.22 -37.90 2.53
C ARG A 178 -6.37 -38.08 1.56
N ARG A 179 -6.06 -38.13 0.26
CA ARG A 179 -6.98 -38.58 -0.77
C ARG A 179 -7.37 -39.98 -0.35
N GLY A 180 -8.58 -40.12 0.18
CA GLY A 180 -9.17 -41.42 0.44
C GLY A 180 -9.15 -42.18 -0.88
N LYS A 181 -8.40 -43.29 -0.92
CA LYS A 181 -8.61 -44.32 -1.93
C LYS A 181 -9.91 -45.02 -1.53
N GLY A 182 -10.99 -44.65 -2.20
CA GLY A 182 -12.17 -45.48 -2.39
C GLY A 182 -12.19 -45.90 -3.84
#